data_AF-A0A1G7GAL8-F1
#
_entry.id   AF-A0A1G7GAL8-F1
#
_cell.length_a   1.000
_cell.length_b   1.000
_cell.length_c   1.000
_cell.angle_alpha   90.00
_cell.angle_beta   90.00
_cell.angle_gamma   90.00
#
_symmetry.space_group_name_H-M   'P 1'
#
loop_
_entity.id
_entity.type
_entity.pdbx_description
1 polymer ?
#
loop_
_entity_poly.entity_id
_entity_poly.type
_entity_poly.pdbx_seq_one_letter_code
_entity_poly.pdbx_strand_id
1 'polypeptide(L)'
;MKKIFLVTLLTIAVLACKEQPKPEPKIEVVEVEELTPSPVSSSSLTDIQLAHIKRIHQTFEEVYPISLEETIKNFKRDLHPDNEINIWLAMTNAYEPFAAANTGAEKLAHRKEVYKLVLMRSMMPDKEAISNARLTLLSEAEAQAILKNYKLNAAPIKVHTN
;
A
#
# COMPACT_ATOMS: atom_id res chain seq x y z
N MET A 1 -39.20 56.92 -38.02
CA MET A 1 -38.24 56.84 -39.14
C MET A 1 -37.35 55.62 -38.95
N LYS A 2 -37.34 54.75 -39.97
CA LYS A 2 -36.34 53.73 -40.37
C LYS A 2 -35.46 53.01 -39.32
N LYS A 3 -35.66 51.67 -39.32
CA LYS A 3 -34.66 50.56 -39.42
C LYS A 3 -33.74 50.39 -38.19
N ILE A 4 -33.43 49.19 -37.69
CA ILE A 4 -32.72 48.09 -38.37
C ILE A 4 -32.93 46.79 -37.57
N PHE A 5 -33.24 45.73 -38.29
CA PHE A 5 -33.12 44.33 -37.87
C PHE A 5 -31.62 43.99 -37.72
N LEU A 6 -31.17 43.43 -36.60
CA LEU A 6 -29.98 42.59 -36.62
C LEU A 6 -30.08 41.45 -35.59
N VAL A 7 -30.16 40.25 -36.15
CA VAL A 7 -30.04 38.95 -35.50
C VAL A 7 -28.60 38.78 -35.03
N THR A 8 -28.39 38.39 -33.78
CA THR A 8 -27.22 37.57 -33.38
C THR A 8 -27.61 36.66 -32.23
N LEU A 9 -27.94 35.42 -32.62
CA LEU A 9 -28.06 34.26 -31.76
C LEU A 9 -26.67 33.94 -31.20
N LEU A 10 -26.40 34.31 -29.95
CA LEU A 10 -25.14 33.94 -29.29
C LEU A 10 -25.28 32.50 -28.76
N THR A 11 -25.05 31.53 -29.64
CA THR A 11 -24.85 30.13 -29.25
C THR A 11 -23.54 30.03 -28.48
N ILE A 12 -23.63 30.06 -27.15
CA ILE A 12 -22.50 29.70 -26.28
C ILE A 12 -22.34 28.18 -26.38
N ALA A 13 -21.56 27.74 -27.37
CA ALA A 13 -21.01 26.40 -27.39
C ALA A 13 -19.99 26.32 -26.25
N VAL A 14 -20.45 25.93 -25.06
CA VAL A 14 -19.57 25.46 -23.99
C VAL A 14 -18.97 24.14 -24.50
N LEU A 15 -17.84 24.25 -25.19
CA LEU A 15 -16.90 23.16 -25.38
C LEU A 15 -16.45 22.72 -23.99
N ALA A 16 -17.25 21.84 -23.38
CA ALA A 16 -16.80 21.01 -22.29
C ALA A 16 -15.64 20.19 -22.85
N CYS A 17 -14.41 20.66 -22.60
CA CYS A 17 -13.24 19.80 -22.61
C CYS A 17 -13.53 18.68 -21.61
N LYS A 18 -14.14 17.59 -22.09
CA LYS A 18 -14.10 16.31 -21.40
C LYS A 18 -12.64 15.90 -21.46
N GLU A 19 -11.86 16.24 -20.43
CA GLU A 19 -10.60 15.56 -20.18
C GLU A 19 -10.92 14.06 -20.25
N GLN A 20 -10.35 13.38 -21.24
CA GLN A 20 -10.54 11.95 -21.33
C GLN A 20 -9.91 11.33 -20.08
N PRO A 21 -10.62 10.46 -19.35
CA PRO A 21 -10.06 9.82 -18.18
C PRO A 21 -8.77 9.12 -18.59
N LYS A 22 -7.67 9.40 -17.88
CA LYS A 22 -6.40 8.72 -18.11
C LYS A 22 -6.64 7.21 -17.98
N PRO A 23 -6.10 6.38 -18.89
CA PRO A 23 -6.24 4.93 -18.78
C PRO A 23 -5.70 4.48 -17.43
N GLU A 24 -6.44 3.59 -16.77
CA GLU A 24 -6.01 3.01 -15.50
C GLU A 24 -4.68 2.24 -15.70
N PRO A 25 -3.75 2.34 -14.74
CA PRO A 25 -2.50 1.60 -14.83
C PRO A 25 -2.78 0.10 -14.81
N LYS A 26 -2.07 -0.65 -15.68
CA LYS A 26 -2.14 -2.10 -15.72
C LYS A 26 -1.53 -2.68 -14.44
N ILE A 27 -2.28 -3.52 -13.74
CA ILE A 27 -1.80 -4.26 -12.56
C ILE A 27 -1.46 -5.68 -12.99
N GLU A 28 -0.26 -6.14 -12.64
CA GLU A 28 0.22 -7.49 -12.91
C GLU A 28 0.77 -8.10 -11.63
N VAL A 29 0.58 -9.42 -11.48
CA VAL A 29 1.23 -10.20 -10.43
C VAL A 29 2.52 -10.75 -11.03
N VAL A 30 3.65 -10.41 -10.41
CA VAL A 30 4.99 -10.83 -10.81
C VAL A 30 5.69 -11.45 -9.62
N GLU A 31 6.59 -12.39 -9.88
CA GLU A 31 7.45 -12.97 -8.84
C GLU A 31 8.49 -11.92 -8.40
N VAL A 32 8.81 -11.88 -7.10
CA VAL A 32 9.72 -10.86 -6.55
C VAL A 32 11.13 -11.01 -7.13
N GLU A 33 11.53 -12.23 -7.47
CA GLU A 33 12.82 -12.55 -8.08
C GLU A 33 12.99 -11.97 -9.50
N GLU A 34 11.89 -11.63 -10.17
CA GLU A 34 11.92 -10.94 -11.46
C GLU A 34 12.17 -9.43 -11.32
N LEU A 35 12.08 -8.90 -10.09
CA LEU A 35 12.30 -7.50 -9.80
C LEU A 35 13.75 -7.23 -9.40
N THR A 36 14.31 -6.16 -9.95
CA THR A 36 15.57 -5.59 -9.46
C THR A 36 15.27 -4.49 -8.44
N PRO A 37 15.77 -4.58 -7.20
CA PRO A 37 15.59 -3.52 -6.22
C PRO A 37 16.19 -2.20 -6.69
N SER A 38 15.50 -1.10 -6.41
CA SER A 38 16.05 0.25 -6.61
C SER A 38 17.37 0.44 -5.84
N PRO A 39 18.29 1.28 -6.35
CA PRO A 39 19.49 1.64 -5.60
C PRO A 39 19.11 2.33 -4.29
N VAL A 40 19.97 2.21 -3.28
CA VAL A 40 19.80 2.92 -2.01
C VAL A 40 19.99 4.41 -2.26
N SER A 41 18.98 5.22 -1.95
CA SER A 41 19.07 6.67 -2.07
C SER A 41 20.16 7.23 -1.15
N SER A 42 20.89 8.24 -1.65
CA SER A 42 21.86 8.99 -0.84
C SER A 42 21.18 10.02 0.07
N SER A 43 19.91 10.36 -0.16
CA SER A 43 19.15 11.27 0.69
C SER A 43 19.03 10.73 2.12
N SER A 44 19.12 11.63 3.09
CA SER A 44 18.85 11.31 4.49
C SER A 44 17.35 11.21 4.74
N LEU A 45 16.96 10.27 5.59
CA LEU A 45 15.62 10.22 6.18
C LEU A 45 15.54 11.26 7.30
N THR A 46 14.38 11.90 7.44
CA THR A 46 14.09 12.79 8.57
C THR A 46 13.97 12.01 9.87
N ASP A 47 14.10 12.69 11.01
CA ASP A 47 13.95 12.05 12.34
C ASP A 47 12.55 11.45 12.53
N ILE A 48 11.52 12.09 11.98
CA ILE A 48 10.14 11.59 12.02
C ILE A 48 10.02 10.29 11.22
N GLN A 49 10.57 10.25 10.01
CA GLN A 49 10.60 9.02 9.20
C GLN A 49 11.35 7.91 9.92
N LEU A 50 12.51 8.21 10.52
CA LEU A 50 13.28 7.23 11.29
C LEU A 50 12.51 6.70 12.50
N ALA A 51 11.75 7.55 13.20
CA ALA A 51 10.90 7.14 14.31
C ALA A 51 9.80 6.16 13.85
N HIS A 52 9.14 6.45 12.74
CA HIS A 52 8.14 5.55 12.17
C HIS A 52 8.75 4.23 11.70
N ILE A 53 9.90 4.26 11.04
CA ILE A 53 10.61 3.05 10.58
C ILE A 53 11.01 2.16 11.76
N LYS A 54 11.49 2.76 12.86
CA LYS A 54 11.78 2.02 14.10
C LYS A 54 10.53 1.34 14.65
N ARG A 55 9.39 2.04 14.66
CA ARG A 55 8.11 1.49 15.11
C ARG A 55 7.66 0.32 14.22
N ILE A 56 7.78 0.47 12.90
CA ILE A 56 7.47 -0.59 11.93
C ILE A 56 8.36 -1.81 12.19
N HIS A 57 9.67 -1.61 12.30
CA HIS A 57 10.63 -2.68 12.59
C HIS A 57 10.28 -3.43 13.87
N GLN A 58 10.08 -2.72 14.99
CA GLN A 58 9.69 -3.31 16.27
C GLN A 58 8.38 -4.11 16.21
N THR A 59 7.46 -3.72 15.33
CA THR A 59 6.17 -4.44 15.17
C THR A 59 6.38 -5.81 14.54
N PHE A 60 7.26 -5.87 13.55
CA PHE A 60 7.37 -7.01 12.65
C PHE A 60 8.65 -7.84 12.86
N GLU A 61 9.60 -7.41 13.69
CA GLU A 61 10.91 -8.08 13.85
C GLU A 61 10.80 -9.57 14.20
N GLU A 62 9.74 -9.97 14.89
CA GLU A 62 9.52 -11.37 15.25
C GLU A 62 9.11 -12.25 14.04
N VAL A 63 8.31 -11.68 13.12
CA VAL A 63 7.75 -12.39 11.96
C VAL A 63 8.52 -12.14 10.67
N TYR A 64 9.28 -11.04 10.62
CA TYR A 64 10.15 -10.62 9.55
C TYR A 64 11.51 -10.16 10.15
N PRO A 65 12.39 -11.12 10.50
CA PRO A 65 13.57 -10.88 11.33
C PRO A 65 14.76 -10.35 10.52
N ILE A 66 14.61 -9.15 9.96
CA ILE A 66 15.72 -8.36 9.42
C ILE A 66 16.19 -7.34 10.44
N SER A 67 17.42 -6.84 10.34
CA SER A 67 17.92 -5.81 11.27
C SER A 67 17.21 -4.46 11.06
N LEU A 68 17.25 -3.60 12.08
CA LEU A 68 16.80 -2.20 11.92
C LEU A 68 17.57 -1.48 10.81
N GLU A 69 18.89 -1.74 10.69
CA GLU A 69 19.71 -1.18 9.61
C GLU A 69 19.21 -1.62 8.23
N GLU A 70 18.92 -2.91 8.06
CA GLU A 70 18.36 -3.43 6.81
C GLU A 70 16.99 -2.81 6.51
N THR A 71 16.15 -2.66 7.54
CA THR A 71 14.84 -2.03 7.42
C THR A 71 14.98 -0.58 6.92
N ILE A 72 15.86 0.21 7.55
CA ILE A 72 16.16 1.58 7.13
C ILE A 72 16.69 1.60 5.69
N LYS A 73 17.61 0.69 5.35
CA LYS A 73 18.19 0.57 4.01
C LYS A 73 17.11 0.26 2.97
N ASN A 74 16.10 -0.53 3.29
CA ASN A 74 14.97 -0.83 2.40
C ASN A 74 14.10 0.41 2.18
N PHE A 75 13.72 1.15 3.23
CA PHE A 75 12.99 2.40 3.07
C PHE A 75 13.75 3.47 2.28
N LYS A 76 15.09 3.45 2.33
CA LYS A 76 15.92 4.34 1.50
C LYS A 76 15.93 3.97 0.02
N ARG A 77 15.46 2.79 -0.38
CA ARG A 77 15.31 2.41 -1.80
C ARG A 77 14.01 2.91 -2.39
N ASP A 78 13.04 3.22 -1.55
CA ASP A 78 11.73 3.66 -2.00
C ASP A 78 11.82 5.05 -2.62
N LEU A 79 11.20 5.22 -3.78
CA LEU A 79 11.16 6.50 -4.48
C LEU A 79 10.40 7.56 -3.67
N HIS A 80 9.42 7.13 -2.86
CA HIS A 80 8.61 7.98 -2.00
C HIS A 80 8.50 7.38 -0.60
N PRO A 81 9.55 7.53 0.25
CA PRO A 81 9.59 6.89 1.57
C PRO A 81 8.38 7.20 2.47
N ASP A 82 7.82 8.42 2.40
CA ASP A 82 6.64 8.78 3.18
C ASP A 82 5.40 7.94 2.81
N ASN A 83 5.22 7.65 1.52
CA ASN A 83 4.11 6.82 1.08
C ASN A 83 4.26 5.39 1.59
N GLU A 84 5.47 4.84 1.48
CA GLU A 84 5.75 3.49 1.97
C GLU A 84 5.62 3.42 3.49
N ILE A 85 6.17 4.38 4.23
CA ILE A 85 5.99 4.46 5.68
C ILE A 85 4.49 4.47 6.05
N ASN A 86 3.66 5.24 5.34
CA ASN A 86 2.22 5.26 5.59
C ASN A 86 1.54 3.91 5.33
N ILE A 87 1.94 3.20 4.28
CA ILE A 87 1.42 1.86 3.95
C ILE A 87 1.82 0.86 5.05
N TRP A 88 3.09 0.86 5.45
CA TRP A 88 3.60 -0.03 6.49
C TRP A 88 2.98 0.27 7.86
N LEU A 89 2.76 1.54 8.23
CA LEU A 89 2.01 1.90 9.45
C LEU A 89 0.54 1.46 9.38
N ALA A 90 -0.09 1.46 8.20
CA ALA A 90 -1.43 0.88 8.05
C ALA A 90 -1.42 -0.64 8.27
N MET A 91 -0.35 -1.32 7.85
CA MET A 91 -0.15 -2.74 8.16
C MET A 91 0.02 -2.98 9.67
N THR A 92 0.80 -2.13 10.38
CA THR A 92 0.98 -2.27 11.84
C THR A 92 -0.37 -2.17 12.57
N ASN A 93 -1.22 -1.21 12.17
CA ASN A 93 -2.57 -1.04 12.73
C ASN A 93 -3.45 -2.28 12.54
N ALA A 94 -3.31 -2.99 11.42
CA ALA A 94 -4.07 -4.21 11.15
C ALA A 94 -3.52 -5.43 11.91
N TYR A 95 -2.20 -5.53 12.06
CA TYR A 95 -1.50 -6.66 12.65
C TYR A 95 -1.54 -6.67 14.19
N GLU A 96 -1.31 -5.53 14.82
CA GLU A 96 -1.08 -5.43 16.26
C GLU A 96 -2.19 -5.97 17.16
N PRO A 97 -3.49 -5.68 16.91
CA PRO A 97 -4.55 -6.22 17.75
C PRO A 97 -4.55 -7.74 17.78
N PHE A 98 -4.26 -8.39 16.65
CA PHE A 98 -4.15 -9.83 16.58
C PHE A 98 -2.91 -10.34 17.31
N ALA A 99 -1.76 -9.71 17.08
CA ALA A 99 -0.49 -10.12 17.69
C ALA A 99 -0.53 -9.99 19.23
N ALA A 100 -1.13 -8.92 19.75
CA ALA A 100 -1.29 -8.69 21.18
C ALA A 100 -2.22 -9.74 21.85
N ALA A 101 -3.24 -10.21 21.14
CA ALA A 101 -4.13 -11.27 21.62
C ALA A 101 -3.57 -12.69 21.45
N ASN A 102 -2.54 -12.85 20.62
CA ASN A 102 -1.94 -14.14 20.26
C ASN A 102 -0.44 -14.11 20.52
N THR A 103 -0.03 -13.89 21.76
CA THR A 103 1.38 -13.92 22.20
C THR A 103 1.88 -15.36 22.36
N GLY A 104 3.16 -15.54 22.68
CA GLY A 104 3.75 -16.87 22.89
C GLY A 104 4.32 -17.52 21.63
N ALA A 105 5.19 -18.51 21.83
CA ALA A 105 5.90 -19.20 20.75
C ALA A 105 4.95 -20.09 19.91
N GLU A 106 3.95 -20.67 20.55
CA GLU A 106 2.93 -21.51 19.94
C GLU A 106 2.02 -20.75 18.95
N LYS A 107 1.92 -19.42 19.09
CA LYS A 107 1.17 -18.55 18.19
C LYS A 107 2.00 -17.87 17.11
N LEU A 108 3.32 -18.08 17.10
CA LEU A 108 4.21 -17.45 16.12
C LEU A 108 3.80 -17.75 14.67
N ALA A 109 3.38 -18.98 14.37
CA ALA A 109 2.93 -19.35 13.04
C ALA A 109 1.67 -18.56 12.60
N HIS A 110 0.73 -18.32 13.53
CA HIS A 110 -0.46 -17.52 13.24
C HIS A 110 -0.07 -16.06 12.97
N ARG A 111 0.83 -15.49 13.78
CA ARG A 111 1.33 -14.13 13.57
C ARG A 111 2.04 -13.98 12.22
N LYS A 112 2.87 -14.96 11.82
CA LYS A 112 3.48 -14.97 10.48
C LYS A 112 2.45 -15.01 9.36
N GLU A 113 1.38 -15.78 9.51
CA GLU A 113 0.30 -15.83 8.52
C GLU A 113 -0.48 -14.50 8.45
N VAL A 114 -0.75 -13.86 9.59
CA VAL A 114 -1.35 -12.51 9.62
C VAL A 114 -0.44 -11.48 8.95
N TYR A 115 0.88 -11.52 9.21
CA TYR A 115 1.84 -10.65 8.54
C TYR A 115 1.75 -10.79 7.01
N LYS A 116 1.73 -12.04 6.51
CA LYS A 116 1.54 -12.32 5.08
C LYS A 116 0.21 -11.76 4.56
N LEU A 117 -0.88 -11.96 5.30
CA LEU A 117 -2.21 -11.46 4.92
C LEU A 117 -2.24 -9.93 4.80
N VAL A 118 -1.71 -9.20 5.79
CA VAL A 118 -1.71 -7.73 5.77
C VAL A 118 -0.77 -7.17 4.71
N LEU A 119 0.34 -7.87 4.41
CA LEU A 119 1.23 -7.54 3.31
C LEU A 119 0.53 -7.73 1.96
N MET A 120 -0.19 -8.85 1.76
CA MET A 120 -1.00 -9.02 0.54
C MET A 120 -2.04 -7.91 0.44
N ARG A 121 -2.74 -7.61 1.54
CA ARG A 121 -3.76 -6.56 1.57
C ARG A 121 -3.23 -5.18 1.23
N SER A 122 -1.96 -4.86 1.52
CA SER A 122 -1.43 -3.56 1.11
C SER A 122 -1.37 -3.39 -0.41
N MET A 123 -1.28 -4.48 -1.17
CA MET A 123 -1.11 -4.46 -2.63
C MET A 123 -2.39 -4.79 -3.41
N MET A 124 -3.38 -5.42 -2.78
CA MET A 124 -4.62 -5.87 -3.46
C MET A 124 -5.87 -5.75 -2.55
N PRO A 125 -7.10 -5.77 -3.10
CA PRO A 125 -8.34 -5.71 -2.31
C PRO A 125 -8.51 -6.89 -1.34
N ASP A 126 -9.32 -6.73 -0.30
CA ASP A 126 -9.56 -7.74 0.77
C ASP A 126 -9.76 -9.16 0.25
N LYS A 127 -10.69 -9.33 -0.70
CA LYS A 127 -11.05 -10.64 -1.25
C LYS A 127 -9.87 -11.31 -1.95
N GLU A 128 -9.12 -10.53 -2.72
CA GLU A 128 -7.93 -11.02 -3.42
C GLU A 128 -6.80 -11.32 -2.44
N ALA A 129 -6.62 -10.48 -1.42
CA ALA A 129 -5.60 -10.68 -0.39
C ALA A 129 -5.83 -11.98 0.38
N ILE A 130 -7.08 -12.25 0.79
CA ILE A 130 -7.45 -13.51 1.47
C ILE A 130 -7.19 -14.72 0.56
N SER A 131 -7.59 -14.64 -0.71
CA SER A 131 -7.37 -15.73 -1.67
C SER A 131 -5.89 -15.99 -1.94
N ASN A 132 -5.09 -14.93 -2.14
CA ASN A 132 -3.67 -15.02 -2.49
C ASN A 132 -2.77 -15.32 -1.27
N ALA A 133 -3.21 -14.98 -0.06
CA ALA A 133 -2.49 -15.31 1.15
C ALA A 133 -2.41 -16.83 1.41
N ARG A 134 -3.26 -17.64 0.77
CA ARG A 134 -3.31 -19.11 0.92
C ARG A 134 -3.30 -19.51 2.40
N LEU A 135 -4.28 -18.98 3.14
CA LEU A 135 -4.39 -19.15 4.59
C LEU A 135 -4.57 -20.62 4.97
N THR A 136 -3.88 -21.04 6.02
CA THR A 136 -3.87 -22.41 6.55
C THR A 136 -4.19 -22.49 8.03
N LEU A 137 -3.99 -21.39 8.78
CA LEU A 137 -4.21 -21.32 10.22
C LEU A 137 -5.39 -20.41 10.57
N LEU A 138 -5.59 -19.33 9.81
CA LEU A 138 -6.69 -18.40 9.97
C LEU A 138 -7.92 -18.87 9.18
N SER A 139 -9.09 -18.76 9.80
CA SER A 139 -10.35 -18.79 9.08
C SER A 139 -10.55 -17.52 8.25
N GLU A 140 -11.39 -17.58 7.22
CA GLU A 140 -11.76 -16.41 6.42
C GLU A 140 -12.42 -15.32 7.30
N ALA A 141 -13.23 -15.70 8.28
CA ALA A 141 -13.87 -14.75 9.18
C ALA A 141 -12.85 -13.99 10.05
N GLU A 142 -11.83 -14.68 10.57
CA GLU A 142 -10.72 -14.04 11.29
C GLU A 142 -9.92 -13.12 10.37
N ALA A 143 -9.61 -13.58 9.16
CA ALA A 143 -8.92 -12.77 8.16
C ALA A 143 -9.69 -11.47 7.86
N GLN A 144 -10.99 -11.55 7.58
CA GLN A 144 -11.84 -10.38 7.38
C GLN A 144 -11.87 -9.46 8.61
N ALA A 145 -11.94 -10.03 9.83
CA ALA A 145 -11.93 -9.24 11.06
C ALA A 145 -10.61 -8.46 11.24
N ILE A 146 -9.47 -9.08 10.92
CA ILE A 146 -8.16 -8.42 10.91
C ILE A 146 -8.13 -7.29 9.87
N LEU A 147 -8.55 -7.58 8.63
CA LEU A 147 -8.47 -6.62 7.53
C LEU A 147 -9.35 -5.38 7.72
N LYS A 148 -10.40 -5.44 8.56
CA LYS A 148 -11.19 -4.25 8.96
C LYS A 148 -10.34 -3.16 9.57
N ASN A 149 -9.19 -3.47 10.17
CA ASN A 149 -8.29 -2.49 10.77
C ASN A 149 -7.32 -1.85 9.74
N TYR A 150 -7.24 -2.39 8.52
CA TYR A 150 -6.51 -1.78 7.42
C TYR A 150 -7.40 -0.75 6.70
N LYS A 151 -7.02 0.52 6.72
CA LYS A 151 -7.88 1.63 6.25
C LYS A 151 -7.48 2.25 4.92
N LEU A 152 -6.35 1.84 4.35
CA LEU A 152 -5.90 2.34 3.05
C LEU A 152 -6.49 1.50 1.91
N ASN A 153 -6.59 2.13 0.74
CA ASN A 153 -6.82 1.40 -0.51
C ASN A 153 -5.59 0.54 -0.82
N ALA A 154 -5.79 -0.48 -1.66
CA ALA A 154 -4.67 -1.22 -2.22
C ALA A 154 -3.72 -0.28 -2.97
N ALA A 155 -2.43 -0.44 -2.74
CA ALA A 155 -1.35 0.34 -3.31
C ALA A 155 -0.27 -0.62 -3.85
N PRO A 156 -0.51 -1.26 -5.01
CA PRO A 156 0.48 -2.12 -5.64
C PRO A 156 1.77 -1.31 -5.96
N ILE A 157 2.91 -2.00 -5.90
CA ILE A 157 4.22 -1.39 -6.11
C ILE A 157 4.33 -0.89 -7.55
N LYS A 158 4.84 0.34 -7.72
CA LYS A 158 5.17 0.88 -9.04
C LYS A 158 6.48 0.27 -9.53
N VAL A 159 6.42 -0.35 -10.70
CA VAL A 159 7.60 -0.91 -11.38
C VAL A 159 7.95 -0.07 -12.60
N HIS A 160 9.24 0.13 -12.83
CA HIS A 160 9.76 0.76 -14.04
C HIS A 160 10.27 -0.33 -14.98
N THR A 161 9.75 -0.37 -16.20
CA THR A 161 10.27 -1.22 -17.27
C THR A 161 11.38 -0.46 -18.00
N ASN A 162 12.57 -1.07 -18.09
CA ASN A 162 13.67 -0.56 -18.93
C ASN A 162 13.39 -0.79 -20.42
#